data_AF-A0A7R9RPN8-F1
#
_entry.id   AF-A0A7R9RPN8-F1
#
_cell.length_a   1.000
_cell.length_b   1.000
_cell.length_c   1.000
_cell.angle_alpha   90.00
_cell.angle_beta   90.00
_cell.angle_gamma   90.00
#
_symmetry.space_group_name_H-M   'P 1'
#
loop_
_entity.id
_entity.type
_entity.pdbx_description
1 polymer ?
#
loop_
_entity_poly.entity_id
_entity_poly.type
_entity_poly.pdbx_seq_one_letter_code
_entity_poly.pdbx_strand_id
1 'polypeptide(L)'
;PKLCLRKTITNHEQIIFVKYKMFTLPVVLRCLESQLHKICRQMRFPRLLGLPVRYVTVFEKLRGKTTQGAMGSPGNDLAIKSMKEKFLGMPLEQKRKLYNCSKYVTIQDIQPFTNGADSIGSKISIWQGDITTLEIDVIVNAANSSLRGGGGVDGAIHRAAGGDLTVECSKLGGCHAGHAKITGGYKLPAKYVIHTVGPMGEKPDILLSCYKSCFDLMMLNNLRTIAFPCIATGVYGYPNERAVHVALKAAKEFLEAHNDEVDRVIFCVFLPVDVKLYQEIVPKYFLHKI
;
A
#
# COMPACT_ATOMS: atom_id res chain seq x y z
N PRO A 1 14.92 6.76 -22.46
CA PRO A 1 13.55 6.99 -21.96
C PRO A 1 12.62 5.82 -22.32
N LYS A 2 12.21 5.01 -21.34
CA LYS A 2 11.14 4.02 -21.58
C LYS A 2 9.80 4.76 -21.60
N LEU A 3 9.12 4.71 -22.73
CA LEU A 3 7.74 5.19 -22.88
C LEU A 3 6.81 4.05 -22.51
N CYS A 4 5.96 4.25 -21.50
CA CYS A 4 4.88 3.31 -21.22
C CYS A 4 3.55 4.00 -21.53
N LEU A 5 2.76 3.38 -22.41
CA LEU A 5 1.45 3.86 -22.81
C LEU A 5 0.38 2.96 -22.21
N ARG A 6 -0.54 3.54 -21.45
CA ARG A 6 -1.72 2.83 -20.92
C ARG A 6 -2.98 3.50 -21.45
N LYS A 7 -3.82 2.73 -22.15
CA LYS A 7 -5.11 3.20 -22.66
C LYS A 7 -6.21 2.81 -21.67
N THR A 8 -7.05 3.77 -21.31
CA THR A 8 -8.28 3.54 -20.56
C THR A 8 -9.45 4.03 -21.38
N ILE A 9 -10.51 3.24 -21.48
CA ILE A 9 -11.75 3.62 -22.17
C ILE A 9 -12.80 3.92 -21.10
N THR A 10 -13.36 5.11 -21.16
CA THR A 10 -14.53 5.49 -20.37
C THR A 10 -15.75 5.57 -21.29
N ASN A 11 -16.97 5.61 -20.75
CA ASN A 11 -18.20 5.61 -21.55
C ASN A 11 -18.31 6.80 -22.53
N HIS A 12 -17.52 7.87 -22.38
CA HIS A 12 -17.61 9.08 -23.19
C HIS A 12 -16.30 9.51 -23.88
N GLU A 13 -15.13 9.07 -23.40
CA GLU A 13 -13.82 9.46 -23.95
C GLU A 13 -12.79 8.33 -23.84
N GLN A 14 -11.80 8.35 -24.75
CA GLN A 14 -10.60 7.54 -24.62
C GLN A 14 -9.49 8.35 -23.97
N ILE A 15 -8.96 7.86 -22.84
CA ILE A 15 -7.86 8.50 -22.11
C ILE A 15 -6.58 7.68 -22.33
N ILE A 16 -5.57 8.33 -22.90
CA ILE A 16 -4.23 7.72 -23.09
C ILE A 16 -3.29 8.35 -22.06
N PHE A 17 -2.78 7.50 -21.16
CA PHE A 17 -1.74 7.86 -20.20
C PHE A 17 -0.37 7.59 -20.79
N VAL A 18 0.47 8.63 -20.79
CA VAL A 18 1.85 8.56 -21.27
C VAL A 18 2.80 8.75 -20.09
N LYS A 19 3.55 7.71 -19.72
CA LYS A 19 4.54 7.78 -18.63
C LYS A 19 5.95 7.89 -19.20
N TYR A 20 6.69 8.94 -18.77
CA TYR A 20 8.10 9.15 -19.11
C TYR A 20 8.99 9.06 -17.87
N LYS A 21 10.16 8.43 -18.03
CA LYS A 21 11.28 8.51 -17.08
C LYS A 21 12.31 9.48 -17.65
N MET A 22 12.43 10.68 -17.10
CA MET A 22 13.41 11.68 -17.56
C MET A 22 14.27 12.24 -16.43
N PHE A 23 15.57 12.36 -16.73
CA PHE A 23 16.55 13.04 -15.90
C PHE A 23 16.74 14.47 -16.43
N THR A 24 16.34 15.45 -15.60
CA THR A 24 16.79 16.86 -15.57
C THR A 24 16.29 17.92 -16.59
N LEU A 25 16.13 19.14 -16.03
CA LEU A 25 15.88 20.50 -16.51
C LEU A 25 14.50 20.96 -17.08
N PRO A 26 13.97 22.14 -16.65
CA PRO A 26 12.70 22.73 -17.12
C PRO A 26 12.64 23.15 -18.60
N VAL A 27 13.78 23.35 -19.26
CA VAL A 27 13.83 23.82 -20.66
C VAL A 27 13.47 22.70 -21.65
N VAL A 28 13.76 21.44 -21.30
CA VAL A 28 13.43 20.28 -22.12
C VAL A 28 11.92 19.97 -22.09
N LEU A 29 11.22 20.34 -21.00
CA LEU A 29 9.78 20.11 -20.81
C LEU A 29 8.92 20.82 -21.87
N ARG A 30 9.19 22.10 -22.18
CA ARG A 30 8.40 22.86 -23.18
C ARG A 30 8.64 22.38 -24.61
N CYS A 31 9.86 21.92 -24.91
CA CYS A 31 10.19 21.38 -26.22
C CYS A 31 9.52 20.01 -26.47
N LEU A 32 9.37 19.20 -25.40
CA LEU A 32 8.72 17.89 -25.46
C LEU A 32 7.21 17.95 -25.61
N GLU A 33 6.51 18.91 -25.00
CA GLU A 33 5.06 19.08 -25.18
C GLU A 33 4.67 19.32 -26.65
N SER A 34 5.47 20.13 -27.36
CA SER A 34 5.28 20.39 -28.80
C SER A 34 5.55 19.16 -29.68
N GLN A 35 6.51 18.32 -29.30
CA GLN A 35 6.90 17.10 -30.02
C GLN A 35 5.94 15.92 -29.75
N LEU A 36 5.34 15.87 -28.55
CA LEU A 36 4.42 14.82 -28.11
C LEU A 36 3.16 14.69 -28.98
N HIS A 37 2.62 15.83 -29.42
CA HIS A 37 1.48 15.86 -30.35
C HIS A 37 1.83 15.25 -31.72
N LYS A 38 3.07 15.43 -32.19
CA LYS A 38 3.55 14.85 -33.46
C LYS A 38 3.83 13.35 -33.33
N ILE A 39 4.46 12.94 -32.23
CA ILE A 39 4.78 11.53 -31.95
C ILE A 39 3.50 10.69 -31.80
N CYS A 40 2.49 11.21 -31.08
CA CYS A 40 1.20 10.51 -30.93
C CYS A 40 0.43 10.40 -32.25
N ARG A 41 0.55 11.39 -33.16
CA ARG A 41 -0.01 11.32 -34.53
C ARG A 41 0.73 10.31 -35.42
N GLN A 42 2.05 10.19 -35.28
CA GLN A 42 2.87 9.29 -36.11
C GLN A 42 2.74 7.82 -35.71
N MET A 43 2.52 7.50 -34.43
CA MET A 43 2.50 6.12 -33.92
C MET A 43 1.25 5.29 -34.26
N ARG A 44 0.48 5.62 -35.32
CA ARG A 44 -0.71 4.91 -35.85
C ARG A 44 -1.23 3.78 -34.93
N PHE A 45 -1.85 4.14 -33.81
CA PHE A 45 -2.54 3.16 -32.96
C PHE A 45 -3.74 2.61 -33.76
N PRO A 46 -3.86 1.28 -33.97
CA PRO A 46 -4.87 0.73 -34.86
C PRO A 46 -6.29 0.97 -34.31
N ARG A 47 -7.16 1.51 -35.20
CA ARG A 47 -8.62 1.74 -35.10
C ARG A 47 -9.13 2.29 -33.76
N LEU A 48 -9.15 3.62 -33.65
CA LEU A 48 -9.87 4.35 -32.61
C LEU A 48 -11.39 4.25 -32.86
N LEU A 49 -12.16 3.90 -31.82
CA LEU A 49 -13.63 3.69 -31.82
C LEU A 49 -14.48 4.96 -32.08
N GLY A 50 -14.01 5.95 -32.83
CA GLY A 50 -14.76 7.18 -33.14
C GLY A 50 -15.01 8.13 -31.96
N LEU A 51 -14.63 7.76 -30.74
CA LEU A 51 -14.74 8.62 -29.54
C LEU A 51 -13.66 9.71 -29.52
N PRO A 52 -13.94 10.90 -28.96
CA PRO A 52 -12.93 11.92 -28.72
C PRO A 52 -11.82 11.40 -27.80
N VAL A 53 -10.57 11.72 -28.15
CA VAL A 53 -9.36 11.26 -27.44
C VAL A 53 -8.78 12.41 -26.63
N ARG A 54 -8.55 12.17 -25.34
CA ARG A 54 -7.90 13.12 -24.44
C ARG A 54 -6.58 12.55 -23.95
N TYR A 55 -5.49 13.28 -24.19
CA TYR A 55 -4.15 12.89 -23.73
C TYR A 55 -3.92 13.43 -22.32
N VAL A 56 -3.59 12.56 -21.38
CA VAL A 56 -3.25 12.94 -20.00
C VAL A 56 -1.79 12.57 -19.76
N THR A 57 -0.93 13.59 -19.73
CA THR A 57 0.49 13.39 -19.45
C THR A 57 0.72 13.33 -17.94
N VAL A 58 1.20 12.20 -17.45
CA VAL A 58 1.56 12.04 -16.02
C VAL A 58 3.07 12.16 -15.90
N PHE A 59 3.53 13.31 -15.42
CA PHE A 59 4.95 13.54 -15.14
C PHE A 59 5.29 13.09 -13.72
N GLU A 60 6.10 12.03 -13.58
CA GLU A 60 6.84 11.81 -12.34
C GLU A 60 7.95 12.85 -12.24
N LYS A 61 7.70 13.91 -11.47
CA LYS A 61 8.72 14.92 -11.18
C LYS A 61 9.74 14.30 -10.21
N LEU A 62 10.90 13.88 -10.71
CA LEU A 62 12.07 13.71 -9.85
C LEU A 62 12.49 15.12 -9.37
N ARG A 63 11.94 15.56 -8.24
CA ARG A 63 12.29 16.85 -7.63
C ARG A 63 13.64 16.74 -6.94
N GLY A 64 14.67 17.20 -7.63
CA GLY A 64 15.74 17.96 -6.99
C GLY A 64 15.34 19.42 -6.84
N LYS A 65 15.57 19.97 -5.63
CA LYS A 65 15.66 21.38 -5.20
C LYS A 65 14.42 22.11 -4.64
N THR A 66 14.49 22.27 -3.31
CA THR A 66 14.28 23.46 -2.46
C THR A 66 13.06 24.36 -2.68
N THR A 67 12.14 24.26 -1.72
CA THR A 67 11.30 25.37 -1.25
C THR A 67 11.51 25.49 0.26
N GLN A 68 11.79 26.70 0.74
CA GLN A 68 12.10 27.03 2.13
C GLN A 68 10.96 26.61 3.06
N GLY A 69 11.26 25.66 3.94
CA GLY A 69 10.43 25.18 5.02
C GLY A 69 11.26 24.19 5.82
N ALA A 70 11.83 24.65 6.94
CA ALA A 70 12.67 23.90 7.89
C ALA A 70 13.59 22.82 7.27
N MET A 71 14.77 23.23 6.79
CA MET A 71 15.81 22.32 6.29
C MET A 71 16.28 21.37 7.41
N GLY A 72 15.84 20.12 7.35
CA GLY A 72 16.60 19.02 7.93
C GLY A 72 17.93 18.89 7.19
N SER A 73 19.01 18.55 7.91
CA SER A 73 20.36 18.48 7.34
C SER A 73 20.45 17.44 6.19
N PRO A 74 21.12 17.76 5.06
CA PRO A 74 21.27 16.85 3.92
C PRO A 74 21.90 15.49 4.26
N GLY A 75 22.75 15.44 5.29
CA GLY A 75 23.36 14.20 5.75
C GLY A 75 22.36 13.19 6.33
N ASN A 76 21.22 13.64 6.83
CA ASN A 76 20.26 12.77 7.49
C ASN A 76 19.39 11.97 6.49
N ASP A 77 19.07 12.55 5.32
CA ASP A 77 18.24 11.87 4.31
C ASP A 77 19.00 10.72 3.61
N LEU A 78 20.30 10.93 3.34
CA LEU A 78 21.19 9.89 2.83
C LEU A 78 21.37 8.75 3.84
N ALA A 79 21.48 9.09 5.13
CA ALA A 79 21.61 8.10 6.20
C ALA A 79 20.35 7.22 6.32
N ILE A 80 19.15 7.80 6.26
CA ILE A 80 17.88 7.05 6.30
C ILE A 80 17.77 6.10 5.12
N LYS A 81 18.05 6.59 3.90
CA LYS A 81 17.99 5.78 2.69
C LYS A 81 18.99 4.62 2.76
N SER A 82 20.22 4.90 3.17
CA SER A 82 21.26 3.88 3.38
C SER A 82 20.84 2.83 4.41
N MET A 83 20.18 3.25 5.49
CA MET A 83 19.72 2.32 6.52
C MET A 83 18.55 1.44 6.05
N LYS A 84 17.58 2.02 5.35
CA LYS A 84 16.49 1.25 4.73
C LYS A 84 17.03 0.21 3.76
N GLU A 85 17.94 0.61 2.87
CA GLU A 85 18.61 -0.29 1.93
C GLU A 85 19.39 -1.39 2.65
N LYS A 86 20.07 -1.06 3.76
CA LYS A 86 20.75 -2.06 4.61
C LYS A 86 19.78 -3.12 5.15
N PHE A 87 18.63 -2.73 5.71
CA PHE A 87 17.65 -3.70 6.22
C PHE A 87 17.00 -4.53 5.11
N LEU A 88 16.73 -3.92 3.95
CA LEU A 88 16.12 -4.60 2.82
C LEU A 88 17.07 -5.56 2.10
N GLY A 89 18.37 -5.25 2.07
CA GLY A 89 19.41 -6.11 1.49
C GLY A 89 19.97 -7.16 2.46
N MET A 90 19.53 -7.17 3.72
CA MET A 90 20.05 -8.08 4.74
C MET A 90 19.52 -9.51 4.52
N PRO A 91 20.38 -10.55 4.57
CA PRO A 91 19.93 -11.93 4.59
C PRO A 91 18.93 -12.20 5.72
N LEU A 92 17.89 -12.98 5.46
CA LEU A 92 16.79 -13.21 6.40
C LEU A 92 17.27 -13.73 7.77
N GLU A 93 18.22 -14.66 7.78
CA GLU A 93 18.81 -15.21 9.02
C GLU A 93 19.56 -14.17 9.86
N GLN A 94 20.14 -13.16 9.22
CA GLN A 94 20.75 -12.04 9.93
C GLN A 94 19.67 -11.08 10.44
N LYS A 95 18.63 -10.82 9.63
CA LYS A 95 17.52 -9.95 10.00
C LYS A 95 16.76 -10.49 11.22
N ARG A 96 16.53 -11.81 11.27
CA ARG A 96 15.88 -12.51 12.40
C ARG A 96 16.55 -12.25 13.75
N LYS A 97 17.88 -12.10 13.78
CA LYS A 97 18.63 -11.77 15.00
C LYS A 97 18.41 -10.34 15.50
N LEU A 98 17.85 -9.47 14.66
CA LEU A 98 17.59 -8.06 14.96
C LEU A 98 16.11 -7.77 15.23
N TYR A 99 15.23 -8.77 15.13
CA TYR A 99 13.81 -8.58 15.38
C TYR A 99 13.56 -8.13 16.81
N ASN A 100 12.68 -7.14 16.96
CA ASN A 100 12.27 -6.65 18.28
C ASN A 100 11.04 -7.42 18.80
N CYS A 101 11.06 -8.75 18.70
CA CYS A 101 10.03 -9.64 19.20
C CYS A 101 10.67 -10.95 19.67
N SER A 102 10.11 -11.58 20.71
CA SER A 102 10.60 -12.87 21.22
C SER A 102 10.24 -14.05 20.32
N LYS A 103 9.12 -13.95 19.60
CA LYS A 103 8.63 -14.95 18.65
C LYS A 103 8.05 -14.24 17.43
N TYR A 104 8.37 -14.74 16.25
CA TYR A 104 7.78 -14.30 14.98
C TYR A 104 6.95 -15.43 14.36
N VAL A 105 6.07 -15.06 13.43
CA VAL A 105 5.15 -15.97 12.72
C VAL A 105 5.43 -15.86 11.24
N THR A 106 5.73 -16.98 10.59
CA THR A 106 5.99 -17.01 9.16
C THR A 106 4.69 -17.15 8.38
N ILE A 107 4.71 -16.85 7.08
CA ILE A 107 3.54 -17.01 6.23
C ILE A 107 3.03 -18.47 6.18
N GLN A 108 3.93 -19.45 6.34
CA GLN A 108 3.58 -20.87 6.37
C GLN A 108 2.79 -21.26 7.63
N ASP A 109 2.99 -20.54 8.74
CA ASP A 109 2.28 -20.77 10.00
C ASP A 109 0.83 -20.22 9.96
N ILE A 110 0.51 -19.39 8.97
CA ILE A 110 -0.79 -18.74 8.85
C ILE A 110 -1.63 -19.51 7.84
N GLN A 111 -2.69 -20.15 8.33
CA GLN A 111 -3.56 -20.95 7.49
C GLN A 111 -4.38 -20.05 6.53
N PRO A 112 -4.48 -20.39 5.24
CA PRO A 112 -5.41 -19.75 4.34
C PRO A 112 -6.85 -20.10 4.72
N PHE A 113 -7.78 -19.24 4.31
CA PHE A 113 -9.21 -19.53 4.35
C PHE A 113 -9.52 -20.58 3.29
N THR A 114 -9.60 -21.84 3.69
CA THR A 114 -9.89 -22.97 2.78
C THR A 114 -11.25 -23.57 3.10
N ASN A 115 -12.21 -23.36 2.21
CA ASN A 115 -13.48 -24.09 2.15
C ASN A 115 -13.85 -24.41 0.69
N GLY A 116 -12.84 -24.78 -0.12
CA GLY A 116 -12.96 -25.11 -1.54
C GLY A 116 -11.67 -24.77 -2.29
N ALA A 117 -11.15 -25.74 -3.06
CA ALA A 117 -10.01 -25.51 -3.95
C ALA A 117 -10.44 -24.62 -5.13
N ASP A 118 -9.55 -23.73 -5.58
CA ASP A 118 -9.72 -22.80 -6.70
C ASP A 118 -10.68 -21.61 -6.52
N SER A 119 -10.46 -20.81 -5.47
CA SER A 119 -10.92 -19.43 -5.50
C SER A 119 -9.88 -18.47 -4.90
N ILE A 120 -10.03 -17.19 -5.23
CA ILE A 120 -9.37 -16.05 -4.56
C ILE A 120 -9.46 -16.11 -3.02
N GLY A 121 -10.39 -16.92 -2.45
CA GLY A 121 -10.48 -17.19 -1.01
C GLY A 121 -9.22 -17.85 -0.43
N SER A 122 -8.50 -18.68 -1.20
CA SER A 122 -7.22 -19.28 -0.77
C SER A 122 -6.12 -18.24 -0.51
N LYS A 123 -6.29 -17.01 -1.02
CA LYS A 123 -5.40 -15.87 -0.78
C LYS A 123 -5.77 -15.09 0.47
N ILE A 124 -6.86 -15.41 1.15
CA ILE A 124 -7.28 -14.74 2.39
C ILE A 124 -6.82 -15.55 3.60
N SER A 125 -6.39 -14.86 4.66
CA SER A 125 -6.24 -15.45 6.00
C SER A 125 -6.89 -14.53 7.02
N ILE A 126 -7.53 -15.14 8.03
CA ILE A 126 -7.94 -14.44 9.25
C ILE A 126 -6.96 -14.92 10.33
N TRP A 127 -6.24 -13.98 10.93
CA TRP A 127 -5.25 -14.31 11.96
C TRP A 127 -5.45 -13.41 13.17
N GLN A 128 -5.56 -14.01 14.35
CA GLN A 128 -5.67 -13.25 15.60
C GLN A 128 -4.31 -13.15 16.26
N GLY A 129 -3.81 -11.93 16.47
CA GLY A 129 -2.55 -11.74 17.17
C GLY A 129 -1.94 -10.35 17.01
N ASP A 130 -0.67 -10.23 17.36
CA ASP A 130 0.11 -9.02 17.22
C ASP A 130 0.68 -8.91 15.80
N ILE A 131 0.19 -7.95 15.03
CA ILE A 131 0.63 -7.72 13.64
C ILE A 131 2.15 -7.49 13.53
N THR A 132 2.79 -7.01 14.60
CA THR A 132 4.22 -6.71 14.61
C THR A 132 5.11 -7.95 14.59
N THR A 133 4.55 -9.15 14.79
CA THR A 133 5.31 -10.41 14.78
C THR A 133 5.30 -11.12 13.42
N LEU A 134 4.60 -10.58 12.42
CA LEU A 134 4.41 -11.25 11.13
C LEU A 134 5.63 -11.09 10.21
N GLU A 135 6.30 -12.20 9.88
CA GLU A 135 7.41 -12.27 8.93
C GLU A 135 6.87 -12.37 7.50
N ILE A 136 6.42 -11.24 6.96
CA ILE A 136 5.81 -11.09 5.63
C ILE A 136 6.42 -9.89 4.87
N ASP A 137 5.97 -9.61 3.65
CA ASP A 137 6.47 -8.46 2.90
C ASP A 137 6.05 -7.13 3.52
N VAL A 138 4.76 -6.96 3.86
CA VAL A 138 4.28 -5.70 4.40
C VAL A 138 3.16 -5.85 5.42
N ILE A 139 3.25 -5.10 6.50
CA ILE A 139 2.15 -4.87 7.44
C ILE A 139 1.59 -3.47 7.24
N VAL A 140 0.30 -3.29 7.48
CA VAL A 140 -0.36 -1.99 7.42
C VAL A 140 -0.45 -1.39 8.83
N ASN A 141 -0.11 -0.12 8.93
CA ASN A 141 -0.30 0.69 10.12
C ASN A 141 -1.56 1.55 9.97
N ALA A 142 -2.50 1.41 10.91
CA ALA A 142 -3.61 2.33 11.09
C ALA A 142 -3.12 3.60 11.81
N ALA A 143 -2.52 4.51 11.03
CA ALA A 143 -1.81 5.66 11.52
C ALA A 143 -2.71 6.90 11.70
N ASN A 144 -2.16 7.92 12.34
CA ASN A 144 -2.70 9.28 12.32
C ASN A 144 -2.02 10.16 11.27
N SER A 145 -2.62 11.33 10.97
CA SER A 145 -2.18 12.21 9.89
C SER A 145 -0.75 12.73 10.03
N SER A 146 -0.19 12.74 11.24
CA SER A 146 1.20 13.16 11.46
C SER A 146 2.23 12.10 11.05
N LEU A 147 1.84 10.82 11.00
CA LEU A 147 2.73 9.65 10.88
C LEU A 147 3.80 9.52 11.97
N ARG A 148 3.64 10.18 13.12
CA ARG A 148 4.64 10.20 14.20
C ARG A 148 4.39 9.17 15.30
N GLY A 149 3.63 8.11 15.00
CA GLY A 149 3.18 7.13 15.98
C GLY A 149 2.02 7.64 16.84
N GLY A 150 1.63 6.82 17.82
CA GLY A 150 0.50 7.08 18.72
C GLY A 150 0.27 5.93 19.69
N GLY A 151 -1.00 5.72 20.07
CA GLY A 151 -1.44 4.54 20.84
C GLY A 151 -1.80 3.35 19.94
N GLY A 152 -2.38 2.31 20.53
CA GLY A 152 -2.90 1.14 19.78
C GLY A 152 -1.86 0.46 18.90
N VAL A 153 -2.30 0.00 17.71
CA VAL A 153 -1.44 -0.69 16.74
C VAL A 153 -0.33 0.21 16.19
N ASP A 154 -0.58 1.52 16.03
CA ASP A 154 0.41 2.49 15.56
C ASP A 154 1.60 2.57 16.53
N GLY A 155 1.30 2.71 17.82
CA GLY A 155 2.32 2.67 18.87
C GLY A 155 3.07 1.35 18.95
N ALA A 156 2.36 0.21 18.78
CA ALA A 156 3.00 -1.10 18.76
C ALA A 156 4.00 -1.24 17.61
N ILE A 157 3.60 -0.84 16.40
CA ILE A 157 4.46 -0.86 15.21
C ILE A 157 5.69 0.03 15.39
N HIS A 158 5.53 1.26 15.89
CA HIS A 158 6.68 2.15 16.14
C HIS A 158 7.66 1.60 17.18
N ARG A 159 7.16 1.01 18.28
CA ARG A 159 8.02 0.38 19.29
C ARG A 159 8.76 -0.83 18.73
N ALA A 160 8.10 -1.69 17.97
CA ALA A 160 8.69 -2.88 17.40
C ALA A 160 9.69 -2.56 16.27
N ALA A 161 9.39 -1.60 15.39
CA ALA A 161 10.30 -1.21 14.31
C ALA A 161 11.55 -0.47 14.83
N GLY A 162 11.42 0.27 15.94
CA GLY A 162 12.49 1.09 16.52
C GLY A 162 12.52 2.52 15.98
N GLY A 163 13.47 3.31 16.49
CA GLY A 163 13.57 4.75 16.21
C GLY A 163 13.75 5.10 14.73
N ASP A 164 14.33 4.20 13.94
CA ASP A 164 14.60 4.41 12.52
C ASP A 164 13.30 4.60 11.71
N LEU A 165 12.21 3.91 12.10
CA LEU A 165 10.89 4.11 11.50
C LEU A 165 10.37 5.52 11.74
N THR A 166 10.50 6.02 12.97
CA THR A 166 10.08 7.38 13.33
C THR A 166 10.86 8.42 12.53
N VAL A 167 12.17 8.19 12.33
CA VAL A 167 13.01 9.07 11.52
C VAL A 167 12.55 9.08 10.06
N GLU A 168 12.29 7.92 9.42
CA GLU A 168 11.76 7.88 8.04
C GLU A 168 10.39 8.54 7.93
N CYS A 169 9.46 8.24 8.85
CA CYS A 169 8.13 8.85 8.87
C CYS A 169 8.17 10.37 8.96
N SER A 170 9.11 10.94 9.72
CA SER A 170 9.26 12.40 9.85
C SER A 170 9.54 13.10 8.51
N LYS A 171 10.12 12.38 7.54
CA LYS A 171 10.44 12.88 6.19
C LYS A 171 9.28 12.77 5.21
N LEU A 172 8.23 12.04 5.55
CA LEU A 172 7.09 11.83 4.67
C LEU A 172 6.14 13.03 4.61
N GLY A 173 6.19 13.96 5.57
CA GLY A 173 5.31 15.13 5.60
C GLY A 173 3.84 14.79 5.90
N GLY A 174 3.60 13.80 6.77
CA GLY A 174 2.25 13.37 7.16
C GLY A 174 1.50 12.56 6.09
N CYS A 175 0.22 12.28 6.30
CA CYS A 175 -0.63 11.58 5.32
C CYS A 175 -2.10 12.01 5.47
N HIS A 176 -2.80 12.14 4.34
CA HIS A 176 -4.22 12.49 4.33
C HIS A 176 -5.09 11.26 4.58
N ALA A 177 -6.30 11.48 5.10
CA ALA A 177 -7.27 10.41 5.28
C ALA A 177 -7.57 9.71 3.95
N GLY A 178 -7.65 8.38 3.95
CA GLY A 178 -7.86 7.58 2.74
C GLY A 178 -6.62 7.36 1.89
N HIS A 179 -5.47 7.97 2.22
CA HIS A 179 -4.22 7.81 1.48
C HIS A 179 -3.26 6.90 2.27
N ALA A 180 -2.19 6.46 1.61
CA ALA A 180 -1.16 5.64 2.23
C ALA A 180 0.27 6.06 1.81
N LYS A 181 1.25 5.75 2.65
CA LYS A 181 2.70 5.93 2.38
C LYS A 181 3.48 4.72 2.89
N ILE A 182 4.61 4.39 2.25
CA ILE A 182 5.40 3.20 2.57
C ILE A 182 6.78 3.54 3.15
N THR A 183 7.20 2.80 4.16
CA THR A 183 8.50 2.89 4.86
C THR A 183 9.14 1.50 4.98
N GLY A 184 10.41 1.43 5.39
CA GLY A 184 11.02 0.17 5.78
C GLY A 184 10.42 -0.39 7.09
N GLY A 185 10.48 -1.71 7.25
CA GLY A 185 10.05 -2.38 8.49
C GLY A 185 11.10 -2.37 9.60
N TYR A 186 12.37 -2.10 9.28
CA TYR A 186 13.47 -2.05 10.24
C TYR A 186 13.56 -3.31 11.10
N LYS A 187 13.41 -3.18 12.42
CA LYS A 187 13.45 -4.30 13.38
C LYS A 187 12.15 -5.11 13.43
N LEU A 188 11.15 -4.80 12.60
CA LEU A 188 10.02 -5.69 12.38
C LEU A 188 10.45 -6.91 11.56
N PRO A 189 9.81 -8.08 11.81
CA PRO A 189 9.86 -9.20 10.88
C PRO A 189 9.47 -8.80 9.46
N ALA A 190 8.39 -8.02 9.32
CA ALA A 190 7.93 -7.48 8.05
C ALA A 190 9.00 -6.65 7.32
N LYS A 191 9.07 -6.74 5.97
CA LYS A 191 10.04 -5.95 5.18
C LYS A 191 9.68 -4.46 5.13
N TYR A 192 8.40 -4.14 5.03
CA TYR A 192 7.88 -2.79 4.90
C TYR A 192 6.72 -2.53 5.87
N VAL A 193 6.43 -1.26 6.10
CA VAL A 193 5.18 -0.78 6.71
C VAL A 193 4.48 0.15 5.72
N ILE A 194 3.21 -0.10 5.43
CA ILE A 194 2.35 0.87 4.76
C ILE A 194 1.52 1.59 5.82
N HIS A 195 1.71 2.89 5.93
CA HIS A 195 0.95 3.76 6.83
C HIS A 195 -0.24 4.35 6.10
N THR A 196 -1.45 4.08 6.58
CA THR A 196 -2.66 4.67 6.05
C THR A 196 -3.47 5.34 7.16
N VAL A 197 -4.21 6.39 6.81
CA VAL A 197 -4.99 7.19 7.77
C VAL A 197 -6.46 6.93 7.54
N GLY A 198 -7.06 6.18 8.47
CA GLY A 198 -8.49 5.91 8.47
C GLY A 198 -9.35 7.16 8.72
N PRO A 199 -10.65 7.13 8.41
CA PRO A 199 -11.57 8.21 8.77
C PRO A 199 -11.87 8.25 10.27
N MET A 200 -12.18 9.44 10.79
CA MET A 200 -12.90 9.59 12.06
C MET A 200 -14.40 9.42 11.81
N GLY A 201 -15.03 8.53 12.57
CA GLY A 201 -16.40 8.10 12.36
C GLY A 201 -16.58 7.25 11.10
N GLU A 202 -17.84 6.97 10.78
CA GLU A 202 -18.18 6.12 9.64
C GLU A 202 -18.14 6.90 8.32
N LYS A 203 -17.07 6.71 7.54
CA LYS A 203 -16.93 7.23 6.18
C LYS A 203 -16.46 6.12 5.24
N PRO A 204 -17.37 5.34 4.65
CA PRO A 204 -17.04 4.12 3.92
C PRO A 204 -16.10 4.37 2.74
N ASP A 205 -16.28 5.47 2.00
CA ASP A 205 -15.43 5.80 0.84
C ASP A 205 -13.97 6.06 1.25
N ILE A 206 -13.76 6.74 2.38
CA ILE A 206 -12.42 7.01 2.89
C ILE A 206 -11.77 5.72 3.41
N LEU A 207 -12.53 4.89 4.14
CA LEU A 207 -12.03 3.61 4.61
C LEU A 207 -11.67 2.69 3.42
N LEU A 208 -12.51 2.63 2.40
CA LEU A 208 -12.25 1.90 1.16
C LEU A 208 -10.98 2.42 0.46
N SER A 209 -10.80 3.74 0.40
CA SER A 209 -9.61 4.38 -0.15
C SER A 209 -8.33 3.99 0.60
N CYS A 210 -8.40 3.79 1.93
CA CYS A 210 -7.25 3.31 2.72
C CYS A 210 -6.78 1.95 2.21
N TYR A 211 -7.69 0.98 2.08
CA TYR A 211 -7.37 -0.36 1.58
C TYR A 211 -6.83 -0.32 0.15
N LYS A 212 -7.50 0.40 -0.76
CA LYS A 212 -7.06 0.55 -2.16
C LYS A 212 -5.66 1.15 -2.28
N SER A 213 -5.39 2.24 -1.55
CA SER A 213 -4.07 2.87 -1.52
C SER A 213 -2.97 1.93 -0.99
N CYS A 214 -3.30 1.05 -0.03
CA CYS A 214 -2.36 0.06 0.46
C CYS A 214 -2.05 -1.01 -0.59
N PHE A 215 -3.07 -1.52 -1.28
CA PHE A 215 -2.88 -2.47 -2.38
C PHE A 215 -2.08 -1.86 -3.54
N ASP A 216 -2.36 -0.61 -3.91
CA ASP A 216 -1.60 0.09 -4.95
C ASP A 216 -0.11 0.19 -4.59
N LEU A 217 0.21 0.50 -3.33
CA LEU A 217 1.60 0.55 -2.84
C LEU A 217 2.25 -0.83 -2.78
N MET A 218 1.51 -1.87 -2.39
CA MET A 218 1.99 -3.25 -2.41
C MET A 218 2.42 -3.64 -3.83
N MET A 219 1.55 -3.39 -4.82
CA MET A 219 1.81 -3.67 -6.24
C MET A 219 2.97 -2.85 -6.79
N LEU A 220 3.01 -1.54 -6.50
CA LEU A 220 4.10 -0.66 -6.95
C LEU A 220 5.48 -1.11 -6.47
N ASN A 221 5.54 -1.78 -5.31
CA ASN A 221 6.77 -2.27 -4.70
C ASN A 221 7.01 -3.78 -4.93
N ASN A 222 6.22 -4.44 -5.77
CA ASN A 222 6.30 -5.88 -6.08
C ASN A 222 6.26 -6.78 -4.83
N LEU A 223 5.40 -6.43 -3.87
CA LEU A 223 5.20 -7.19 -2.64
C LEU A 223 4.05 -8.17 -2.83
N ARG A 224 4.13 -9.36 -2.24
CA ARG A 224 3.19 -10.46 -2.49
C ARG A 224 2.36 -10.85 -1.26
N THR A 225 2.77 -10.43 -0.07
CA THR A 225 2.06 -10.68 1.19
C THR A 225 1.77 -9.40 1.96
N ILE A 226 0.51 -9.20 2.38
CA ILE A 226 0.08 -8.02 3.13
C ILE A 226 -0.79 -8.39 4.32
N ALA A 227 -0.57 -7.75 5.46
CA ALA A 227 -1.46 -7.85 6.62
C ALA A 227 -2.10 -6.52 6.99
N PHE A 228 -3.41 -6.52 7.22
CA PHE A 228 -4.20 -5.37 7.65
C PHE A 228 -4.66 -5.54 9.10
N PRO A 229 -4.50 -4.52 9.96
CA PRO A 229 -5.25 -4.43 11.21
C PRO A 229 -6.70 -3.97 10.91
N CYS A 230 -7.55 -3.95 11.94
CA CYS A 230 -8.88 -3.34 11.83
C CYS A 230 -8.77 -1.80 11.79
N ILE A 231 -8.62 -1.23 10.59
CA ILE A 231 -8.44 0.22 10.39
C ILE A 231 -9.69 0.97 10.87
N ALA A 232 -9.48 2.03 11.65
CA ALA A 232 -10.48 2.96 12.17
C ALA A 232 -11.51 2.43 13.20
N THR A 233 -11.46 1.15 13.59
CA THR A 233 -12.43 0.56 14.55
C THR A 233 -12.08 0.77 16.02
N GLY A 234 -10.90 1.35 16.31
CA GLY A 234 -10.50 1.76 17.65
C GLY A 234 -10.97 3.18 18.00
N VAL A 235 -10.01 4.04 18.41
CA VAL A 235 -10.26 5.44 18.83
C VAL A 235 -10.98 6.27 17.75
N TYR A 236 -10.88 5.89 16.47
CA TYR A 236 -11.55 6.59 15.37
C TYR A 236 -13.06 6.27 15.25
N GLY A 237 -13.55 5.25 15.96
CA GLY A 237 -14.99 5.03 16.15
C GLY A 237 -15.76 4.50 14.95
N TYR A 238 -15.10 3.86 13.97
CA TYR A 238 -15.81 3.17 12.89
C TYR A 238 -16.46 1.88 13.43
N PRO A 239 -17.77 1.64 13.22
CA PRO A 239 -18.43 0.41 13.68
C PRO A 239 -17.80 -0.86 13.09
N ASN A 240 -17.43 -1.81 13.95
CA ASN A 240 -16.65 -3.00 13.58
C ASN A 240 -17.27 -3.78 12.40
N GLU A 241 -18.54 -4.18 12.50
CA GLU A 241 -19.23 -4.98 11.47
C GLU A 241 -19.21 -4.29 10.10
N ARG A 242 -19.51 -2.98 10.06
CA ARG A 242 -19.51 -2.20 8.83
C ARG A 242 -18.10 -2.01 8.26
N ALA A 243 -17.09 -1.90 9.12
CA ALA A 243 -15.68 -1.85 8.68
C ALA A 243 -15.23 -3.17 8.04
N VAL A 244 -15.67 -4.32 8.58
CA VAL A 244 -15.36 -5.65 8.00
C VAL A 244 -15.87 -5.72 6.55
N HIS A 245 -17.10 -5.30 6.30
CA HIS A 245 -17.66 -5.27 4.94
C HIS A 245 -16.84 -4.43 3.95
N VAL A 246 -16.32 -3.27 4.38
CA VAL A 246 -15.48 -2.41 3.53
C VAL A 246 -14.13 -3.09 3.25
N ALA A 247 -13.51 -3.68 4.28
CA ALA A 247 -12.23 -4.36 4.16
C ALA A 247 -12.30 -5.56 3.20
N LEU A 248 -13.32 -6.40 3.36
CA LEU A 248 -13.52 -7.60 2.53
C LEU A 248 -13.91 -7.26 1.10
N LYS A 249 -14.73 -6.21 0.90
CA LYS A 249 -15.04 -5.70 -0.44
C LYS A 249 -13.77 -5.24 -1.17
N ALA A 250 -12.93 -4.46 -0.49
CA ALA A 250 -11.68 -3.97 -1.08
C ALA A 250 -10.74 -5.12 -1.47
N ALA A 251 -10.56 -6.10 -0.58
CA ALA A 251 -9.70 -7.26 -0.84
C ALA A 251 -10.25 -8.15 -1.97
N LYS A 252 -11.57 -8.36 -2.02
CA LYS A 252 -12.21 -9.11 -3.10
C LYS A 252 -12.00 -8.45 -4.46
N GLU A 253 -12.36 -7.17 -4.58
CA GLU A 253 -12.17 -6.40 -5.83
C GLU A 253 -10.71 -6.43 -6.29
N PHE A 254 -9.77 -6.33 -5.35
CA PHE A 254 -8.34 -6.38 -5.65
C PHE A 254 -7.88 -7.77 -6.11
N LEU A 255 -8.26 -8.83 -5.40
CA LEU A 255 -7.85 -10.20 -5.73
C LEU A 255 -8.46 -10.71 -7.03
N GLU A 256 -9.69 -10.30 -7.37
CA GLU A 256 -10.29 -10.60 -8.68
C GLU A 256 -9.46 -10.03 -9.84
N ALA A 257 -8.73 -8.93 -9.62
CA ALA A 257 -7.87 -8.31 -10.63
C ALA A 257 -6.40 -8.78 -10.59
N HIS A 258 -5.89 -9.24 -9.44
CA HIS A 258 -4.45 -9.43 -9.19
C HIS A 258 -4.08 -10.77 -8.53
N ASN A 259 -4.92 -11.81 -8.66
CA ASN A 259 -4.75 -13.10 -7.97
C ASN A 259 -3.34 -13.73 -8.09
N ASP A 260 -2.72 -13.68 -9.28
CA ASP A 260 -1.42 -14.33 -9.54
C ASP A 260 -0.23 -13.54 -8.96
N GLU A 261 -0.45 -12.25 -8.70
CA GLU A 261 0.57 -11.34 -8.19
C GLU A 261 0.63 -11.37 -6.64
N VAL A 262 -0.34 -12.00 -5.99
CA VAL A 262 -0.52 -12.00 -4.53
C VAL A 262 -0.44 -13.43 -3.99
N ASP A 263 0.33 -13.61 -2.92
CA ASP A 263 0.41 -14.88 -2.18
C ASP A 263 -0.58 -14.92 -1.02
N ARG A 264 -0.72 -13.80 -0.28
CA ARG A 264 -1.66 -13.72 0.84
C ARG A 264 -2.06 -12.30 1.23
N VAL A 265 -3.34 -12.10 1.51
CA VAL A 265 -3.92 -10.97 2.24
C VAL A 265 -4.39 -11.49 3.61
N ILE A 266 -3.84 -10.93 4.68
CA ILE A 266 -4.09 -11.35 6.06
C ILE A 266 -4.91 -10.25 6.75
N PHE A 267 -6.07 -10.60 7.27
CA PHE A 267 -6.79 -9.76 8.23
C PHE A 267 -6.32 -10.13 9.63
N CYS A 268 -5.43 -9.29 10.16
CA CYS A 268 -4.86 -9.41 11.50
C CYS A 268 -5.80 -8.76 12.51
N VAL A 269 -6.69 -9.56 13.07
CA VAL A 269 -7.67 -9.13 14.08
C VAL A 269 -7.07 -9.21 15.48
N PHE A 270 -7.58 -8.40 16.41
CA PHE A 270 -7.08 -8.36 17.79
C PHE A 270 -8.18 -8.67 18.80
N LEU A 271 -9.30 -7.95 18.73
CA LEU A 271 -10.39 -8.09 19.70
C LEU A 271 -11.28 -9.30 19.36
N PRO A 272 -11.85 -9.99 20.37
CA PRO A 272 -12.78 -11.10 20.14
C PRO A 272 -13.98 -10.75 19.25
N VAL A 273 -14.48 -9.51 19.33
CA VAL A 273 -15.58 -9.04 18.48
C VAL A 273 -15.21 -9.05 17.00
N ASP A 274 -13.99 -8.61 16.65
CA ASP A 274 -13.51 -8.60 15.27
C ASP A 274 -13.28 -10.02 14.78
N VAL A 275 -12.71 -10.91 15.61
CA VAL A 275 -12.52 -12.33 15.27
C VAL A 275 -13.85 -12.95 14.83
N LYS A 276 -14.88 -12.79 15.67
CA LYS A 276 -16.22 -13.32 15.38
C LYS A 276 -16.78 -12.75 14.07
N LEU A 277 -16.73 -11.43 13.89
CA LEU A 277 -17.24 -10.76 12.69
C LEU A 277 -16.52 -11.22 11.42
N TYR A 278 -15.18 -11.30 11.44
CA TYR A 278 -14.43 -11.76 10.28
C TYR A 278 -14.73 -13.23 9.95
N GLN A 279 -14.82 -14.11 10.96
CA GLN A 279 -15.18 -15.51 10.76
C GLN A 279 -16.58 -15.69 10.15
N GLU A 280 -17.55 -14.87 10.58
CA GLU A 280 -18.93 -14.93 10.07
C GLU A 280 -19.09 -14.32 8.66
N ILE A 281 -18.33 -13.28 8.33
CA ILE A 281 -18.55 -12.48 7.11
C ILE A 281 -17.64 -12.91 5.96
N VAL A 282 -16.38 -13.31 6.19
CA VAL A 282 -15.45 -13.78 5.14
C VAL A 282 -16.07 -14.83 4.21
N PRO A 283 -16.79 -15.86 4.72
CA PRO A 283 -17.48 -16.84 3.87
C PRO A 283 -18.43 -16.21 2.85
N LYS A 284 -19.11 -15.11 3.20
CA LYS A 284 -20.08 -14.42 2.33
C LYS A 284 -19.41 -13.74 1.12
N TYR A 285 -18.12 -13.44 1.20
CA TYR A 285 -17.36 -12.78 0.14
C TYR A 285 -16.59 -13.76 -0.74
N PHE A 286 -16.03 -14.81 -0.12
CA PHE A 286 -14.99 -15.65 -0.73
C PHE A 286 -15.40 -17.12 -0.94
N LEU A 287 -16.59 -17.55 -0.49
CA LEU A 287 -17.17 -18.80 -0.95
C LEU A 287 -17.99 -18.57 -2.22
N HIS A 288 -17.82 -19.44 -3.20
CA HIS A 288 -18.78 -19.53 -4.29
C HIS A 288 -20.10 -20.06 -3.73
N LYS A 289 -21.20 -19.37 -4.05
CA LYS A 289 -22.53 -19.97 -3.93
C LYS A 289 -22.58 -21.08 -4.97
N ILE A 290 -22.56 -22.33 -4.51
CA ILE A 290 -22.91 -23.50 -5.30
C ILE A 290 -24.38 -23.37 -5.70
#